data_AF-A0AAU9DFE4-F1
#
_entry.id   AF-A0AAU9DFE4-F1
#
_cell.length_a   1.000
_cell.length_b   1.000
_cell.length_c   1.000
_cell.angle_alpha   90.00
_cell.angle_beta   90.00
_cell.angle_gamma   90.00
#
_symmetry.space_group_name_H-M   'P 1'
#
loop_
_entity.id
_entity.type
_entity.pdbx_description
1 polymer ?
#
loop_
_entity_poly.entity_id
_entity_poly.type
_entity_poly.pdbx_seq_one_letter_code
_entity_poly.pdbx_strand_id
1 'polypeptide(L)'
;MNKKQLTVLTNQYLKQLNSKELNLNFSLSDEAQLTGSIRIFSHPLPFRLVMDVSVLSNKDLLLKPKVVSMGNLDISAQRVLELIESQVKMPRYVKVNSKRTEIVMALERVQFNKDLSFKIDSVDLNNDRIVFNGYLNK
;
A
#
# COMPACT_ATOMS: atom_id res chain seq x y z
N MET A 1 3.38 -15.48 -8.36
CA MET A 1 3.92 -14.90 -7.10
C MET A 1 2.90 -15.18 -6.00
N ASN A 2 3.30 -15.47 -4.76
CA ASN A 2 2.38 -15.69 -3.63
C ASN A 2 2.32 -14.47 -2.68
N LYS A 3 1.40 -14.46 -1.71
CA LYS A 3 1.26 -13.36 -0.72
C LYS A 3 2.58 -12.99 -0.03
N LYS A 4 3.40 -13.99 0.30
CA LYS A 4 4.70 -13.80 0.97
C LYS A 4 5.68 -13.03 0.10
N GLN A 5 5.80 -13.40 -1.16
CA GLN A 5 6.67 -12.71 -2.12
C GLN A 5 6.23 -11.25 -2.34
N LEU A 6 4.92 -11.01 -2.49
CA LEU A 6 4.39 -9.65 -2.61
C LEU A 6 4.68 -8.84 -1.34
N THR A 7 4.47 -9.42 -0.16
CA THR A 7 4.75 -8.79 1.13
C THR A 7 6.23 -8.39 1.25
N VAL A 8 7.16 -9.26 0.85
CA VAL A 8 8.60 -8.97 0.87
C VAL A 8 8.92 -7.79 -0.05
N LEU A 9 8.42 -7.80 -1.29
CA LEU A 9 8.66 -6.72 -2.26
C LEU A 9 8.11 -5.38 -1.77
N THR A 10 6.87 -5.37 -1.28
CA THR A 10 6.25 -4.15 -0.73
C THR A 10 7.05 -3.63 0.46
N ASN A 11 7.48 -4.49 1.39
CA ASN A 11 8.26 -4.07 2.55
C ASN A 11 9.68 -3.60 2.20
N GLN A 12 10.32 -4.16 1.17
CA GLN A 12 11.59 -3.63 0.66
C GLN A 12 11.44 -2.20 0.17
N TYR A 13 10.31 -1.87 -0.46
CA TYR A 13 10.02 -0.51 -0.89
C TYR A 13 9.70 0.41 0.29
N LEU A 14 8.82 0.00 1.21
CA LEU A 14 8.45 0.79 2.39
C LEU A 14 9.65 1.18 3.24
N LYS A 15 10.68 0.33 3.33
CA LYS A 15 11.94 0.66 4.00
C LYS A 15 12.63 1.92 3.44
N GLN A 16 12.44 2.24 2.16
CA GLN A 16 13.00 3.44 1.53
C GLN A 16 12.19 4.70 1.90
N LEU A 17 10.91 4.54 2.26
CA LEU A 17 10.05 5.63 2.74
C LEU A 17 10.18 5.86 4.25
N ASN A 18 10.66 4.85 4.98
CA ASN A 18 10.80 4.92 6.43
C ASN A 18 11.84 5.97 6.83
N SER A 19 11.49 6.74 7.86
CA SER A 19 12.30 7.80 8.45
C SER A 19 12.07 7.86 9.97
N LYS A 20 12.64 8.85 10.65
CA LYS A 20 12.35 9.09 12.08
C LYS A 20 10.89 9.52 12.33
N GLU A 21 10.25 10.10 11.32
CA GLU A 21 8.90 10.65 11.39
C GLU A 21 7.83 9.64 10.94
N LEU A 22 8.24 8.59 10.23
CA LEU A 22 7.36 7.63 9.58
C LEU A 22 7.98 6.24 9.55
N ASN A 23 7.32 5.26 10.13
CA ASN A 23 7.66 3.85 9.94
C ASN A 23 6.45 3.12 9.39
N LEU A 24 6.64 2.37 8.30
CA LEU A 24 5.62 1.61 7.59
C LEU A 24 6.05 0.15 7.49
N ASN A 25 5.08 -0.74 7.71
CA ASN A 25 5.19 -2.17 7.48
C ASN A 25 3.88 -2.69 6.88
N PHE A 26 4.00 -3.50 5.84
CA PHE A 26 2.91 -4.12 5.14
C PHE A 26 2.84 -5.62 5.45
N SER A 27 1.63 -6.15 5.56
CA SER A 27 1.39 -7.59 5.64
C SER A 27 0.18 -7.95 4.79
N LEU A 28 0.27 -9.10 4.13
CA LEU A 28 -0.81 -9.65 3.32
C LEU A 28 -1.15 -11.06 3.79
N SER A 29 -2.31 -11.22 4.41
CA SER A 29 -2.90 -12.52 4.77
C SER A 29 -4.25 -12.65 4.07
N ASP A 30 -5.35 -12.70 4.80
CA ASP A 30 -6.71 -12.64 4.25
C ASP A 30 -7.10 -11.19 3.92
N GLU A 31 -6.44 -10.23 4.57
CA GLU A 31 -6.60 -8.81 4.34
C GLU A 31 -5.24 -8.17 4.03
N ALA A 32 -5.27 -7.06 3.28
CA ALA A 32 -4.10 -6.21 3.11
C ALA A 32 -4.04 -5.22 4.27
N GLN A 33 -2.90 -5.20 4.97
CA GLN A 33 -2.75 -4.39 6.16
C GLN A 33 -1.48 -3.58 6.09
N LEU A 34 -1.61 -2.27 6.33
CA LEU A 34 -0.50 -1.34 6.53
C LEU A 34 -0.49 -0.94 8.00
N THR A 35 0.64 -1.18 8.66
CA THR A 35 0.89 -0.76 10.05
C THR A 35 2.05 0.20 10.08
N GLY A 36 2.09 1.04 11.11
CA GLY A 36 3.17 1.97 11.22
C GLY A 36 3.12 2.85 12.45
N SER A 37 4.00 3.82 12.49
CA SER A 37 3.97 4.92 13.44
C SER A 37 4.24 6.21 12.69
N ILE A 38 3.41 7.21 12.93
CA ILE A 38 3.62 8.58 12.46
C ILE A 38 3.91 9.47 13.67
N ARG A 39 4.86 10.39 13.57
CA ARG A 39 5.15 11.33 14.67
C ARG A 39 4.25 12.55 14.55
N ILE A 40 3.46 12.81 15.58
CA ILE A 40 2.60 14.01 15.69
C ILE A 40 3.01 14.76 16.97
N PHE A 41 3.38 16.04 16.85
CA PHE A 41 3.85 16.87 17.96
C PHE A 41 4.90 16.16 18.84
N SER A 42 5.89 15.54 18.20
CA SER A 42 6.98 14.76 18.84
C SER A 42 6.60 13.42 19.47
N HIS A 43 5.34 13.00 19.40
CA HIS A 43 4.88 11.71 19.94
C HIS A 43 4.66 10.69 18.81
N PRO A 44 5.23 9.48 18.90
CA PRO A 44 4.95 8.42 17.96
C PRO A 44 3.52 7.92 18.19
N LEU A 45 2.70 8.01 17.14
CA LEU A 45 1.33 7.52 17.16
C LEU A 45 1.25 6.27 16.27
N PRO A 46 1.10 5.07 16.87
CA PRO A 46 0.97 3.85 16.10
C PRO A 46 -0.37 3.84 15.36
N PHE A 47 -0.36 3.28 14.16
CA PHE A 47 -1.57 3.07 13.39
C PHE A 47 -1.62 1.69 12.74
N ARG A 48 -2.85 1.24 12.49
CA ARG A 48 -3.17 0.05 11.71
C ARG A 48 -4.27 0.42 10.71
N LEU A 49 -4.00 0.16 9.45
CA LEU A 49 -4.89 0.39 8.32
C LEU A 49 -5.16 -0.96 7.64
N VAL A 50 -6.39 -1.44 7.74
CA VAL A 50 -6.88 -2.62 7.01
C VAL A 50 -7.54 -2.15 5.73
N MET A 51 -7.26 -2.82 4.62
CA MET A 51 -7.73 -2.44 3.29
C MET A 51 -8.30 -3.63 2.53
N ASP A 52 -9.40 -3.36 1.82
CA ASP A 52 -9.83 -4.22 0.71
C ASP A 52 -8.94 -4.00 -0.50
N VAL A 53 -8.66 -5.10 -1.21
CA VAL A 53 -7.88 -5.08 -2.44
C VAL A 53 -8.77 -5.50 -3.60
N SER A 54 -8.79 -4.71 -4.66
CA SER A 54 -9.38 -5.10 -5.94
C SER A 54 -8.52 -4.66 -7.11
N VAL A 55 -8.71 -5.32 -8.26
CA VAL A 55 -8.03 -4.98 -9.51
C VAL A 55 -9.00 -4.16 -10.37
N LEU A 56 -8.58 -2.96 -10.77
CA LEU A 56 -9.33 -2.11 -11.68
C LEU A 56 -9.29 -2.68 -13.12
N SER A 57 -10.20 -2.19 -13.98
CA SER A 57 -10.25 -2.60 -15.39
C SER A 57 -8.93 -2.33 -16.13
N ASN A 58 -8.21 -1.28 -15.74
CA ASN A 58 -6.90 -0.92 -16.26
C ASN A 58 -5.73 -1.67 -15.57
N LYS A 59 -6.02 -2.71 -14.78
CA LYS A 59 -5.04 -3.58 -14.09
C LYS A 59 -4.25 -2.90 -12.96
N ASP A 60 -4.63 -1.68 -12.58
CA ASP A 60 -4.15 -1.05 -11.35
C ASP A 60 -4.79 -1.70 -10.12
N LEU A 61 -4.09 -1.64 -8.98
CA LEU A 61 -4.68 -2.03 -7.70
C LEU A 61 -5.45 -0.87 -7.09
N LEU A 62 -6.68 -1.14 -6.70
CA LEU A 62 -7.47 -0.30 -5.83
C LEU A 62 -7.40 -0.85 -4.41
N LEU A 63 -6.95 -0.02 -3.47
CA LEU A 63 -6.97 -0.30 -2.05
C LEU A 63 -8.00 0.61 -1.39
N LYS A 64 -8.99 0.02 -0.71
CA LYS A 64 -10.00 0.78 0.05
C LYS A 64 -9.82 0.53 1.54
N PRO A 65 -9.46 1.54 2.34
CA PRO A 65 -9.50 1.47 3.80
C PRO A 65 -10.84 0.98 4.34
N LYS A 66 -10.80 0.02 5.25
CA LYS A 66 -11.96 -0.48 6.01
C LYS A 66 -11.89 -0.09 7.47
N VAL A 67 -10.79 -0.45 8.11
CA VAL A 67 -10.58 -0.25 9.54
C VAL A 67 -9.31 0.55 9.73
N VAL A 68 -9.43 1.62 10.50
CA VAL A 68 -8.29 2.39 10.96
C VAL A 68 -8.29 2.44 12.47
N SER A 69 -7.20 1.99 13.07
CA SER A 69 -6.90 2.24 14.48
C SER A 69 -5.69 3.17 14.53
N MET A 70 -5.77 4.18 15.40
CA MET A 70 -4.70 5.12 15.67
C MET A 70 -4.64 5.37 17.17
N GLY A 71 -3.93 4.49 17.88
CA GLY A 71 -4.08 4.37 19.34
C GLY A 71 -5.53 4.08 19.75
N ASN A 72 -6.05 4.83 20.72
CA ASN A 72 -7.46 4.76 21.17
C ASN A 72 -8.37 5.78 20.47
N LEU A 73 -7.89 6.45 19.43
CA LEU A 73 -8.64 7.49 18.74
C LEU A 73 -9.53 6.87 17.66
N ASP A 74 -10.81 7.24 17.67
CA ASP A 74 -11.74 6.93 16.59
C ASP A 74 -11.58 7.97 15.48
N ILE A 75 -10.67 7.68 14.54
CA ILE A 75 -10.33 8.56 13.43
C ILE A 75 -10.85 7.93 12.15
N SER A 76 -11.59 8.70 11.37
CA SER A 76 -12.12 8.24 10.09
C SER A 76 -10.98 7.83 9.13
N ALA A 77 -11.25 6.83 8.29
CA ALA A 77 -10.28 6.38 7.30
C ALA A 77 -9.84 7.50 6.33
N GLN A 78 -10.76 8.39 5.96
CA GLN A 78 -10.46 9.59 5.19
C GLN A 78 -9.39 10.45 5.88
N ARG A 79 -9.54 10.73 7.17
CA ARG A 79 -8.63 11.61 7.91
C ARG A 79 -7.22 11.02 7.98
N VAL A 80 -7.11 9.70 8.07
CA VAL A 80 -5.81 9.01 8.02
C VAL A 80 -5.16 9.15 6.65
N LEU A 81 -5.92 9.00 5.57
CA LEU A 81 -5.40 9.22 4.22
C LEU A 81 -4.96 10.67 4.01
N GLU A 82 -5.65 11.67 4.57
CA GLU A 82 -5.23 13.07 4.51
C GLU A 82 -3.87 13.29 5.20
N LEU A 83 -3.66 12.66 6.35
CA LEU A 83 -2.37 12.71 7.06
C LEU A 83 -1.26 12.05 6.24
N ILE A 84 -1.53 10.86 5.68
CA ILE A 84 -0.58 10.17 4.82
C ILE A 84 -0.25 11.01 3.57
N GLU A 85 -1.26 11.57 2.91
CA GLU A 85 -1.12 12.40 1.71
C GLU A 85 -0.32 13.68 1.97
N SER A 86 -0.48 14.28 3.15
CA SER A 86 0.22 15.52 3.53
C SER A 86 1.65 15.32 4.04
N GLN A 87 1.94 14.17 4.67
CA GLN A 87 3.23 13.94 5.35
C GLN A 87 4.17 13.01 4.58
N VAL A 88 3.66 12.20 3.66
CA VAL A 88 4.43 11.15 2.99
C VAL A 88 4.54 11.44 1.49
N LYS A 89 5.76 11.61 1.01
CA LYS A 89 6.03 11.69 -0.43
C LYS A 89 5.85 10.31 -1.06
N MET A 90 4.69 10.10 -1.66
CA MET A 90 4.39 8.87 -2.38
C MET A 90 5.16 8.78 -3.70
N PRO A 91 5.55 7.57 -4.12
CA PRO A 91 6.11 7.38 -5.45
C PRO A 91 5.08 7.70 -6.53
N ARG A 92 5.55 7.98 -7.75
CA ARG A 92 4.71 8.32 -8.92
C ARG A 92 3.68 7.24 -9.29
N TYR A 93 3.87 6.01 -8.84
CA TYR A 93 2.97 4.89 -9.08
C TYR A 93 1.97 4.64 -7.94
N VAL A 94 2.01 5.42 -6.85
CA VAL A 94 1.00 5.37 -5.77
C VAL A 94 0.28 6.70 -5.73
N LYS A 95 -1.05 6.66 -5.87
CA LYS A 95 -1.92 7.82 -5.73
C LYS A 95 -2.86 7.60 -4.56
N VAL A 96 -2.69 8.41 -3.52
CA VAL A 96 -3.65 8.49 -2.41
C VAL A 96 -4.74 9.48 -2.79
N ASN A 97 -6.01 9.13 -2.54
CA ASN A 97 -7.14 10.03 -2.72
C ASN A 97 -7.99 9.99 -1.47
N SER A 98 -7.68 10.89 -0.53
CA SER A 98 -8.40 11.05 0.72
C SER A 98 -9.91 11.28 0.51
N LYS A 99 -10.28 12.15 -0.44
CA LYS A 99 -11.69 12.48 -0.74
C LYS A 99 -12.52 11.27 -1.17
N ARG A 100 -11.92 10.31 -1.87
CA ARG A 100 -12.60 9.06 -2.29
C ARG A 100 -12.34 7.90 -1.34
N THR A 101 -11.57 8.12 -0.28
CA THR A 101 -11.11 7.09 0.66
C THR A 101 -10.52 5.88 -0.07
N GLU A 102 -9.52 6.13 -0.92
CA GLU A 102 -8.90 5.09 -1.72
C GLU A 102 -7.42 5.36 -1.96
N ILE A 103 -6.68 4.30 -2.26
CA ILE A 103 -5.31 4.36 -2.76
C ILE A 103 -5.28 3.55 -4.06
N VAL A 104 -4.75 4.16 -5.13
CA VAL A 104 -4.55 3.49 -6.41
C VAL A 104 -3.06 3.25 -6.61
N MET A 105 -2.68 2.01 -6.88
CA MET A 105 -1.31 1.64 -7.22
C MET A 105 -1.21 1.21 -8.67
N ALA A 106 -0.52 2.03 -9.46
CA ALA A 106 -0.25 1.82 -10.88
C ALA A 106 0.99 0.93 -11.05
N LEU A 107 0.82 -0.36 -10.85
CA LEU A 107 1.92 -1.32 -10.81
C LEU A 107 2.67 -1.47 -12.13
N GLU A 108 2.03 -1.14 -13.26
CA GLU A 108 2.68 -1.13 -14.58
C GLU A 108 3.90 -0.20 -14.64
N ARG A 109 3.96 0.80 -13.73
CA ARG A 109 5.04 1.80 -13.65
C ARG A 109 6.11 1.44 -12.63
N VAL A 110 5.99 0.30 -11.95
CA VAL A 110 7.01 -0.19 -11.04
C VAL A 110 8.07 -0.91 -11.88
N GLN A 111 9.15 -0.19 -12.20
CA GLN A 111 10.37 -0.83 -12.71
C GLN A 111 11.07 -1.51 -11.55
N PHE A 112 11.05 -2.84 -11.51
CA PHE A 112 11.74 -3.61 -10.48
C PHE A 112 13.26 -3.63 -10.75
N ASN A 113 13.64 -3.57 -12.02
CA ASN A 113 14.97 -3.25 -12.51
C ASN A 113 14.85 -2.67 -13.93
N LYS A 114 15.98 -2.36 -14.59
CA LYS A 114 15.98 -1.77 -15.94
C LYS A 114 15.22 -2.64 -16.96
N ASP A 115 15.24 -3.95 -16.79
CA ASP A 115 14.86 -4.91 -17.83
C ASP A 115 13.49 -5.55 -17.57
N LEU A 116 12.85 -5.29 -16.42
CA LEU A 116 11.66 -6.03 -15.99
C LEU A 116 10.56 -5.12 -15.43
N SER A 117 9.41 -5.16 -16.08
CA SER A 117 8.15 -4.56 -15.63
C SER A 117 7.13 -5.66 -15.31
N PHE A 118 6.20 -5.40 -14.40
CA PHE A 118 5.13 -6.35 -14.04
C PHE A 118 3.76 -5.69 -14.12
N LYS A 119 2.76 -6.49 -14.48
CA LYS A 119 1.33 -6.15 -14.38
C LYS A 119 0.63 -7.14 -13.46
N ILE A 120 -0.33 -6.69 -12.68
CA ILE A 120 -1.23 -7.59 -11.95
C ILE A 120 -2.47 -7.85 -12.79
N ASP A 121 -2.72 -9.11 -13.08
CA ASP A 121 -3.90 -9.52 -13.84
C ASP A 121 -5.10 -9.78 -12.95
N SER A 122 -4.88 -10.44 -11.81
CA SER A 122 -5.90 -10.78 -10.82
C SER A 122 -5.31 -10.97 -9.43
N VAL A 123 -6.12 -10.66 -8.41
CA VAL A 123 -5.83 -10.87 -6.99
C VAL A 123 -6.99 -11.64 -6.39
N ASP A 124 -6.70 -12.80 -5.82
CA ASP A 124 -7.62 -13.61 -5.02
C ASP A 124 -6.90 -14.00 -3.73
N LEU A 125 -7.12 -13.18 -2.69
CA LEU A 125 -6.47 -13.37 -1.40
C LEU A 125 -6.98 -14.63 -0.70
N ASN A 126 -8.25 -14.99 -0.84
CA ASN A 126 -8.82 -16.16 -0.19
C ASN A 126 -8.13 -17.46 -0.65
N ASN A 127 -7.74 -17.52 -1.93
CA ASN A 127 -7.07 -18.68 -2.51
C ASN A 127 -5.54 -18.52 -2.66
N ASP A 128 -4.93 -17.50 -2.02
CA ASP A 128 -3.49 -17.18 -2.17
C ASP A 128 -3.00 -17.10 -3.62
N ARG A 129 -3.87 -16.59 -4.50
CA ARG A 129 -3.59 -16.51 -5.94
C ARG A 129 -3.45 -15.06 -6.35
N ILE A 130 -2.22 -14.67 -6.69
CA ILE A 130 -1.93 -13.36 -7.27
C ILE A 130 -1.23 -13.59 -8.62
N VAL A 131 -1.93 -13.25 -9.70
CA VAL A 131 -1.45 -13.46 -11.07
C VAL A 131 -0.74 -12.19 -11.53
N PHE A 132 0.54 -12.36 -11.89
CA PHE A 132 1.37 -11.31 -12.45
C PHE A 132 1.85 -11.71 -13.84
N ASN A 133 1.84 -10.76 -14.76
CA ASN A 133 2.52 -10.89 -16.05
C ASN A 133 3.76 -10.01 -16.03
N GLY A 134 4.93 -10.64 -16.17
CA GLY A 134 6.19 -9.95 -16.35
C GLY A 134 6.44 -9.64 -17.83
N TYR A 135 6.99 -8.47 -18.12
CA TYR A 135 7.40 -8.05 -19.46
C TYR A 135 8.85 -7.59 -19.41
N LEU A 136 9.63 -8.05 -20.39
CA LEU A 136 10.97 -7.53 -20.60
C LEU A 136 10.87 -6.14 -21.23
N ASN A 137 11.53 -5.16 -20.60
CA ASN A 137 11.66 -3.82 -21.17
C ASN A 137 12.63 -3.91 -22.35
N LYS A 138 12.16 -3.59 -23.56
CA LYS A 138 13.01 -3.46 -24.75
C LYS A 138 13.66 -2.09 -24.80
#